data_AF-K1X950-F1
#
_entry.id   AF-K1X950-F1
#
_cell.length_a   1.000
_cell.length_b   1.000
_cell.length_c   1.000
_cell.angle_alpha   90.00
_cell.angle_beta   90.00
_cell.angle_gamma   90.00
#
_symmetry.space_group_name_H-M   'P 1'
#
loop_
_entity.id
_entity.type
_entity.pdbx_description
1 polymer ?
#
loop_
_entity_poly.entity_id
_entity_poly.type
_entity_poly.pdbx_seq_one_letter_code
_entity_poly.pdbx_strand_id
1 'polypeptide(L)'
;MNDSGDDEWKDRKGGGGGREVFDGYLQVGGFLGQDVDSAGVLRRLPESARLVFVIVNNARSAKMRLGRSTQAHLLGTDYVSKSSKALRAEATRRQTKPYVLHTFHDPSSLQDCKLMSDRDIGGFTRAHLDWIPPATSPPSPSPSENKYGHAKFHGSISIELPANRPHIQRTGYAAWRTKDRPFTIFGKSFWNIDPYAYLALRIKSDGRKYFVNIQTESIVPTDIHQHRLYARRPGEWETVLIKWNEFVRTNHGIVVEPQSEMLRQKVKTVGIGLIDRIPGPFELCVERIWASNGLGQELRKEDDRIEEGQLKSKHGEKIRWNEEKPTKPPS
;
A
#
# COMPACT_ATOMS: atom_id res chain seq x y z
N MET A 1 -17.17 27.27 60.17
CA MET A 1 -16.25 28.22 59.51
C MET A 1 -14.86 27.65 59.66
N ASN A 2 -14.19 27.49 58.52
CA ASN A 2 -13.26 26.41 58.23
C ASN A 2 -11.96 26.47 59.03
N ASP A 3 -11.60 25.31 59.57
CA ASP A 3 -10.27 24.97 60.06
C ASP A 3 -9.53 24.18 58.97
N SER A 4 -8.22 24.34 58.95
CA SER A 4 -7.32 23.95 57.86
C SER A 4 -6.35 22.90 58.38
N GLY A 5 -6.12 21.84 57.60
CA GLY A 5 -4.91 21.02 57.70
C GLY A 5 -5.15 19.53 57.94
N ASP A 6 -4.26 18.75 57.32
CA ASP A 6 -3.95 17.33 57.54
C ASP A 6 -4.89 16.37 56.75
N ASP A 7 -4.46 15.43 55.89
CA ASP A 7 -3.18 14.74 55.76
C ASP A 7 -2.96 14.14 54.36
N GLU A 8 -1.67 14.08 53.99
CA GLU A 8 -0.93 12.94 53.41
C GLU A 8 -1.64 11.94 52.46
N TRP A 9 -1.14 11.83 51.21
CA TRP A 9 -0.80 10.54 50.58
C TRP A 9 0.18 10.75 49.40
N LYS A 10 1.43 10.33 49.60
CA LYS A 10 2.39 10.05 48.54
C LYS A 10 2.20 8.59 48.08
N ASP A 11 1.93 8.39 46.79
CA ASP A 11 2.64 7.45 45.92
C ASP A 11 1.84 7.11 44.66
N ARG A 12 2.39 7.48 43.51
CA ARG A 12 2.36 6.70 42.25
C ARG A 12 3.28 7.39 41.24
N LYS A 13 4.51 6.87 41.12
CA LYS A 13 5.38 7.18 39.98
C LYS A 13 4.74 6.61 38.71
N GLY A 14 4.15 7.50 37.92
CA GLY A 14 3.69 7.23 36.56
C GLY A 14 4.87 7.07 35.60
N GLY A 15 4.76 6.07 34.73
CA GLY A 15 5.74 5.74 33.70
C GLY A 15 5.93 6.88 32.71
N GLY A 16 7.19 7.17 32.41
CA GLY A 16 7.59 8.03 31.30
C GLY A 16 7.34 7.31 29.97
N GLY A 17 6.16 7.52 29.39
CA GLY A 17 5.90 7.30 27.98
C GLY A 17 6.16 8.59 27.22
N GLY A 18 7.33 8.70 26.59
CA GLY A 18 7.66 9.79 25.69
C GLY A 18 6.63 9.91 24.58
N ARG A 19 5.90 11.03 24.55
CA ARG A 19 5.12 11.43 23.37
C ARG A 19 6.12 11.91 22.33
N GLU A 20 6.45 11.06 21.36
CA GLU A 20 7.03 11.51 20.10
C GLU A 20 5.99 12.34 19.36
N VAL A 21 6.12 13.67 19.46
CA VAL A 21 5.43 14.64 18.63
C VAL A 21 6.12 14.63 17.27
N PHE A 22 5.54 13.92 16.30
CA PHE A 22 5.94 14.06 14.90
C PHE A 22 5.23 15.27 14.30
N ASP A 23 5.92 16.42 14.31
CA ASP A 23 5.56 17.60 13.52
C ASP A 23 5.71 17.29 12.03
N GLY A 24 4.58 17.06 11.35
CA GLY A 24 4.49 16.92 9.91
C GLY A 24 3.99 18.22 9.30
N TYR A 25 4.85 19.24 9.22
CA TYR A 25 4.54 20.48 8.51
C TYR A 25 4.42 20.21 6.99
N LEU A 26 3.18 20.32 6.48
CA LEU A 26 2.89 20.43 5.05
C LEU A 26 3.14 21.89 4.65
N GLN A 27 4.41 22.25 4.43
CA GLN A 27 4.79 23.58 3.96
C GLN A 27 5.12 23.51 2.47
N VAL A 28 4.34 24.23 1.65
CA VAL A 28 4.64 24.46 0.24
C VAL A 28 5.13 25.91 0.11
N GLY A 29 6.35 26.10 -0.38
CA GLY A 29 6.81 27.34 -1.03
C GLY A 29 7.22 26.95 -2.45
N GLY A 30 6.85 27.65 -3.52
CA GLY A 30 6.78 29.11 -3.64
C GLY A 30 8.11 29.58 -4.23
N PHE A 31 8.17 29.66 -5.56
CA PHE A 31 9.29 30.14 -6.36
C PHE A 31 9.85 31.48 -5.84
N LEU A 32 11.16 31.56 -5.68
CA LEU A 32 11.96 32.76 -5.91
C LEU A 32 13.28 32.30 -6.55
N GLY A 33 13.44 32.66 -7.82
CA GLY A 33 14.68 32.44 -8.56
C GLY A 33 15.73 33.48 -8.18
N GLN A 34 16.98 33.04 -8.11
CA GLN A 34 18.14 33.86 -8.36
C GLN A 34 19.29 32.97 -8.86
N ASP A 35 19.70 33.27 -10.08
CA ASP A 35 21.05 33.30 -10.63
C ASP A 35 22.00 32.12 -10.38
N VAL A 36 22.22 31.38 -11.47
CA VAL A 36 23.36 30.51 -11.70
C VAL A 36 24.57 31.34 -12.12
N ASP A 37 25.71 31.11 -11.49
CA ASP A 37 27.01 31.38 -12.12
C ASP A 37 28.03 30.24 -11.92
N SER A 38 28.37 29.64 -13.05
CA SER A 38 29.67 29.18 -13.56
C SER A 38 30.86 28.98 -12.58
N ALA A 39 31.13 27.73 -12.20
CA ALA A 39 32.51 27.22 -12.02
C ALA A 39 32.54 25.70 -11.83
N GLY A 40 32.90 24.96 -12.88
CA GLY A 40 33.18 23.53 -12.80
C GLY A 40 34.47 23.24 -12.03
N VAL A 41 34.37 22.57 -10.89
CA VAL A 41 35.49 21.86 -10.23
C VAL A 41 34.97 20.59 -9.55
N LEU A 42 35.46 19.43 -10.01
CA LEU A 42 35.24 18.13 -9.37
C LEU A 42 35.85 18.11 -7.96
N ARG A 43 35.03 17.76 -6.95
CA ARG A 43 35.53 17.36 -5.61
C ARG A 43 35.47 15.84 -5.44
N ARG A 44 36.56 15.31 -4.88
CA ARG A 44 36.92 13.89 -4.72
C ARG A 44 35.94 13.14 -3.82
N LEU A 45 35.66 11.88 -4.17
CA LEU A 45 34.88 10.94 -3.35
C LEU A 45 35.69 10.42 -2.14
N PRO A 46 35.06 10.19 -0.98
CA PRO A 46 35.69 9.67 0.23
C PRO A 46 36.03 8.16 0.17
N GLU A 47 37.05 7.74 0.93
CA GLU A 47 37.76 6.45 0.88
C GLU A 47 36.95 5.19 1.25
N SER A 48 35.65 5.28 1.53
CA SER A 48 34.80 4.11 1.80
C SER A 48 34.37 3.34 0.53
N ALA A 49 34.69 3.87 -0.66
CA ALA A 49 34.37 3.25 -1.95
C ALA A 49 35.49 2.32 -2.51
N ARG A 50 36.53 2.01 -1.74
CA ARG A 50 37.64 1.13 -2.18
C ARG A 50 37.51 -0.35 -1.83
N LEU A 51 36.45 -0.78 -1.14
CA LEU A 51 36.29 -2.18 -0.70
C LEU A 51 35.36 -3.04 -1.58
N VAL A 52 34.71 -2.47 -2.60
CA VAL A 52 33.79 -3.22 -3.49
C VAL A 52 34.45 -3.62 -4.82
N PHE A 53 35.62 -3.07 -5.16
CA PHE A 53 36.33 -3.40 -6.40
C PHE A 53 37.36 -4.56 -6.31
N VAL A 54 37.65 -5.06 -5.10
CA VAL A 54 38.63 -6.16 -4.89
C VAL A 54 37.97 -7.54 -4.86
N ILE A 55 36.65 -7.63 -4.66
CA ILE A 55 35.94 -8.93 -4.56
C ILE A 55 35.42 -9.43 -5.92
N VAL A 56 35.32 -8.57 -6.95
CA VAL A 56 34.78 -8.98 -8.26
C VAL A 56 35.84 -9.53 -9.23
N ASN A 57 37.14 -9.29 -8.99
CA ASN A 57 38.21 -9.76 -9.90
C ASN A 57 38.88 -11.08 -9.51
N ASN A 58 38.52 -11.72 -8.39
CA ASN A 58 39.10 -13.01 -8.00
C ASN A 58 38.31 -14.24 -8.46
N ALA A 59 37.19 -14.05 -9.18
CA ALA A 59 36.38 -15.14 -9.75
C ALA A 59 36.73 -15.49 -11.22
N ARG A 60 37.75 -14.84 -11.81
CA ARG A 60 38.18 -15.10 -13.20
C ARG A 60 39.56 -15.75 -13.35
N SER A 61 40.27 -16.06 -12.26
CA SER A 61 41.61 -16.68 -12.33
C SER A 61 41.70 -18.15 -11.87
N ALA A 62 40.56 -18.82 -11.62
CA ALA A 62 40.53 -20.23 -11.20
C ALA A 62 40.10 -21.19 -12.32
N LYS A 63 40.21 -20.76 -13.59
CA LYS A 63 39.82 -21.55 -14.77
C LYS A 63 40.95 -21.72 -15.78
N MET A 64 42.17 -21.96 -15.30
CA MET A 64 43.25 -22.55 -16.08
C MET A 64 44.23 -23.26 -15.13
N ARG A 65 44.27 -24.60 -15.22
CA ARG A 65 45.23 -25.59 -14.67
C ARG A 65 44.52 -26.67 -13.86
N LEU A 66 44.10 -27.73 -14.55
CA LEU A 66 44.72 -29.05 -14.38
C LEU A 66 44.12 -30.01 -15.42
N GLY A 67 44.98 -30.59 -16.25
CA GLY A 67 44.63 -31.69 -17.14
C GLY A 67 45.11 -33.02 -16.57
N ARG A 68 44.26 -34.04 -16.76
CA ARG A 68 44.48 -35.50 -16.75
C ARG A 68 44.85 -36.20 -15.43
N SER A 69 43.93 -37.02 -14.91
CA SER A 69 44.02 -38.50 -15.01
C SER A 69 42.70 -39.22 -14.68
N THR A 70 42.39 -40.24 -15.49
CA THR A 70 41.75 -41.54 -15.19
C THR A 70 40.38 -41.67 -14.50
N GLN A 71 39.42 -42.18 -15.29
CA GLN A 71 38.37 -43.17 -15.00
C GLN A 71 37.97 -43.42 -13.52
N ALA A 72 36.74 -43.03 -13.17
CA ALA A 72 35.90 -43.75 -12.21
C ALA A 72 34.40 -43.51 -12.48
N HIS A 73 33.77 -44.57 -13.02
CA HIS A 73 32.42 -45.06 -12.71
C HIS A 73 31.15 -44.24 -13.04
N LEU A 74 30.26 -44.91 -13.77
CA LEU A 74 29.08 -44.47 -14.52
C LEU A 74 27.76 -44.48 -13.71
N LEU A 75 27.71 -43.98 -12.47
CA LEU A 75 26.48 -44.04 -11.65
C LEU A 75 26.15 -42.75 -10.88
N GLY A 76 26.25 -41.58 -11.51
CA GLY A 76 25.97 -40.30 -10.81
C GLY A 76 25.28 -39.19 -11.60
N THR A 77 25.09 -39.32 -12.92
CA THR A 77 24.69 -38.19 -13.78
C THR A 77 23.18 -37.92 -13.82
N ASP A 78 22.34 -38.83 -13.34
CA ASP A 78 20.87 -38.66 -13.40
C ASP A 78 20.26 -38.00 -12.16
N TYR A 79 20.97 -38.00 -11.01
CA TYR A 79 20.47 -37.36 -9.80
C TYR A 79 20.71 -35.84 -9.79
N VAL A 80 21.86 -35.39 -10.29
CA VAL A 80 22.24 -33.96 -10.32
C VAL A 80 21.45 -33.17 -11.39
N SER A 81 21.02 -33.84 -12.46
CA SER A 81 20.18 -33.26 -13.52
C SER A 81 18.72 -33.10 -13.08
N LYS A 82 18.18 -34.02 -12.29
CA LYS A 82 16.82 -33.91 -11.73
C LYS A 82 16.74 -32.91 -10.59
N SER A 83 17.75 -32.84 -9.72
CA SER A 83 17.78 -31.88 -8.61
C SER A 83 17.98 -30.44 -9.08
N SER A 84 18.78 -30.18 -10.12
CA SER A 84 18.92 -28.82 -10.70
C SER A 84 17.68 -28.36 -11.48
N LYS A 85 16.98 -29.28 -12.17
CA LYS A 85 15.69 -28.99 -12.82
C LYS A 85 14.58 -28.80 -11.79
N ALA A 86 14.55 -29.58 -10.71
CA ALA A 86 13.61 -29.40 -9.61
C ALA A 86 13.85 -28.09 -8.85
N LEU A 87 15.11 -27.73 -8.54
CA LEU A 87 15.45 -26.43 -7.94
C LEU A 87 15.09 -25.27 -8.87
N ARG A 88 15.31 -25.39 -10.18
CA ARG A 88 14.92 -24.34 -11.15
C ARG A 88 13.41 -24.24 -11.33
N ALA A 89 12.69 -25.36 -11.31
CA ALA A 89 11.23 -25.40 -11.37
C ALA A 89 10.60 -24.82 -10.10
N GLU A 90 11.20 -25.07 -8.93
CA GLU A 90 10.75 -24.52 -7.64
C GLU A 90 11.09 -23.02 -7.53
N ALA A 91 12.24 -22.58 -8.04
CA ALA A 91 12.60 -21.16 -8.14
C ALA A 91 11.73 -20.35 -9.13
N THR A 92 11.00 -21.02 -10.02
CA THR A 92 10.10 -20.40 -11.01
C THR A 92 8.62 -20.53 -10.61
N ARG A 93 8.30 -21.12 -9.44
CA ARG A 93 6.91 -21.18 -8.97
C ARG A 93 6.44 -19.77 -8.61
N ARG A 94 5.70 -19.15 -9.53
CA ARG A 94 4.95 -17.92 -9.29
C ARG A 94 4.10 -18.13 -8.04
N GLN A 95 4.33 -17.30 -7.02
CA GLN A 95 3.61 -17.41 -5.76
C GLN A 95 2.11 -17.22 -6.00
N THR A 96 1.30 -18.26 -5.76
CA THR A 96 -0.14 -18.25 -6.07
C THR A 96 -1.00 -17.90 -4.87
N LYS A 97 -0.48 -18.10 -3.65
CA LYS A 97 -1.23 -17.79 -2.42
C LYS A 97 -1.25 -16.28 -2.17
N PRO A 98 -2.43 -15.67 -1.95
CA PRO A 98 -2.54 -14.28 -1.49
C PRO A 98 -1.65 -14.00 -0.28
N TYR A 99 -0.93 -12.88 -0.29
CA TYR A 99 -0.16 -12.41 0.86
C TYR A 99 -0.89 -11.26 1.54
N VAL A 100 -1.54 -11.58 2.66
CA VAL A 100 -2.34 -10.63 3.42
C VAL A 100 -1.44 -9.55 4.03
N LEU A 101 -1.74 -8.29 3.70
CA LEU A 101 -1.10 -7.13 4.31
C LEU A 101 -1.87 -6.70 5.57
N HIS A 102 -3.21 -6.67 5.48
CA HIS A 102 -4.08 -6.36 6.61
C HIS A 102 -5.52 -6.87 6.37
N THR A 103 -6.22 -7.30 7.42
CA THR A 103 -7.65 -7.66 7.39
C THR A 103 -8.40 -6.95 8.50
N PHE A 104 -9.69 -6.72 8.28
CA PHE A 104 -10.60 -6.16 9.27
C PHE A 104 -11.64 -7.17 9.74
N HIS A 105 -11.30 -8.47 9.68
CA HIS A 105 -12.22 -9.54 10.07
C HIS A 105 -12.49 -9.52 11.59
N ASP A 106 -11.51 -9.07 12.37
CA ASP A 106 -11.55 -8.99 13.83
C ASP A 106 -11.53 -7.52 14.30
N PRO A 107 -12.25 -7.16 15.38
CA PRO A 107 -12.29 -5.78 15.88
C PRO A 107 -10.94 -5.28 16.38
N SER A 108 -10.06 -6.18 16.83
CA SER A 108 -8.71 -5.82 17.30
C SER A 108 -7.82 -5.26 16.20
N SER A 109 -8.12 -5.51 14.92
CA SER A 109 -7.28 -5.07 13.80
C SER A 109 -7.21 -3.54 13.67
N LEU A 110 -8.20 -2.81 14.19
CA LEU A 110 -8.16 -1.35 14.26
C LEU A 110 -7.03 -0.83 15.14
N GLN A 111 -6.58 -1.61 16.12
CA GLN A 111 -5.46 -1.24 16.97
C GLN A 111 -4.15 -1.19 16.19
N ASP A 112 -4.07 -1.86 15.03
CA ASP A 112 -2.93 -1.79 14.13
C ASP A 112 -3.05 -0.65 13.11
N CYS A 113 -4.03 0.24 13.26
CA CYS A 113 -4.21 1.41 12.41
C CYS A 113 -3.89 2.71 13.15
N LYS A 114 -3.43 3.71 12.40
CA LYS A 114 -3.28 5.11 12.82
C LYS A 114 -4.18 5.96 11.94
N LEU A 115 -5.18 6.59 12.55
CA LEU A 115 -6.04 7.60 11.94
C LEU A 115 -5.35 8.97 11.95
N MET A 116 -5.55 9.75 10.91
CA MET A 116 -4.91 11.06 10.68
C MET A 116 -5.92 11.99 10.00
N SER A 117 -5.89 13.28 10.30
CA SER A 117 -6.63 14.30 9.56
C SER A 117 -5.96 15.66 9.67
N ASP A 118 -6.44 16.64 8.90
CA ASP A 118 -5.98 18.02 9.03
C ASP A 118 -6.17 18.63 10.44
N ARG A 119 -6.92 17.96 11.32
CA ARG A 119 -7.06 18.37 12.72
C ARG A 119 -5.73 18.39 13.47
N ASP A 120 -4.78 17.54 13.07
CA ASP A 120 -3.43 17.51 13.64
C ASP A 120 -2.68 18.84 13.42
N ILE A 121 -3.03 19.58 12.37
CA ILE A 121 -2.47 20.91 12.06
C ILE A 121 -3.44 22.05 12.41
N GLY A 122 -4.61 21.75 12.99
CA GLY A 122 -5.62 22.76 13.38
C GLY A 122 -6.77 22.92 12.39
N GLY A 123 -6.89 22.05 11.39
CA GLY A 123 -8.04 21.96 10.51
C GLY A 123 -9.30 21.41 11.21
N PHE A 124 -10.39 21.39 10.45
CA PHE A 124 -11.73 21.08 10.97
C PHE A 124 -12.32 19.78 10.41
N THR A 125 -11.52 18.98 9.68
CA THR A 125 -11.97 17.69 9.18
C THR A 125 -12.18 16.70 10.32
N ARG A 126 -13.33 16.03 10.30
CA ARG A 126 -13.67 14.93 11.20
C ARG A 126 -13.47 13.62 10.46
N ALA A 127 -12.73 12.70 11.07
CA ALA A 127 -12.47 11.38 10.54
C ALA A 127 -12.64 10.35 11.65
N HIS A 128 -13.15 9.18 11.29
CA HIS A 128 -13.42 8.04 12.16
C HIS A 128 -13.04 6.76 11.44
N LEU A 129 -12.61 5.76 12.20
CA LEU A 129 -12.31 4.42 11.69
C LEU A 129 -12.93 3.43 12.67
N ASP A 130 -14.10 2.91 12.32
CA ASP A 130 -14.89 2.05 13.19
C ASP A 130 -14.95 0.64 12.60
N TRP A 131 -15.06 -0.37 13.47
CA TRP A 131 -15.18 -1.76 13.04
C TRP A 131 -16.65 -2.13 13.00
N ILE A 132 -17.06 -2.72 11.87
CA ILE A 132 -18.42 -3.17 11.63
C ILE A 132 -18.42 -4.70 11.59
N PRO A 133 -19.22 -5.38 12.42
CA PRO A 133 -19.32 -6.84 12.39
C PRO A 133 -19.90 -7.33 11.05
N PRO A 134 -19.67 -8.60 10.69
CA PRO A 134 -20.32 -9.20 9.53
C PRO A 134 -21.85 -9.11 9.68
N ALA A 135 -22.55 -8.79 8.60
CA ALA A 135 -24.01 -8.79 8.61
C ALA A 135 -24.52 -10.23 8.86
N THR A 136 -25.55 -10.37 9.69
CA THR A 136 -26.30 -11.63 9.80
C THR A 136 -26.90 -11.89 8.42
N SER A 137 -26.43 -12.96 7.76
CA SER A 137 -26.66 -13.24 6.34
C SER A 137 -28.11 -12.99 5.91
N PRO A 138 -28.37 -12.13 4.91
CA PRO A 138 -29.72 -11.92 4.41
C PRO A 138 -30.23 -13.21 3.75
N PRO A 139 -31.56 -13.40 3.66
CA PRO A 139 -32.17 -14.61 3.10
C PRO A 139 -31.81 -14.89 1.63
N SER A 140 -31.25 -13.89 0.91
CA SER A 140 -30.68 -14.04 -0.43
C SER A 140 -29.39 -13.23 -0.54
N PRO A 141 -28.22 -13.81 -0.24
CA PRO A 141 -26.97 -13.08 -0.25
C PRO A 141 -26.54 -12.76 -1.69
N SER A 142 -26.25 -11.48 -1.95
CA SER A 142 -25.71 -11.10 -3.26
C SER A 142 -24.28 -11.66 -3.41
N PRO A 143 -23.82 -12.05 -4.61
CA PRO A 143 -22.43 -12.50 -4.78
C PRO A 143 -21.38 -11.42 -4.46
N SER A 144 -21.76 -10.14 -4.42
CA SER A 144 -20.88 -9.05 -3.98
C SER A 144 -20.80 -8.95 -2.46
N GLU A 145 -21.68 -9.60 -1.71
CA GLU A 145 -21.83 -9.33 -0.30
C GLU A 145 -20.59 -9.68 0.51
N ASN A 146 -20.21 -8.79 1.43
CA ASN A 146 -19.13 -9.04 2.37
C ASN A 146 -19.65 -9.90 3.53
N LYS A 147 -19.02 -11.05 3.74
CA LYS A 147 -19.35 -12.02 4.80
C LYS A 147 -18.53 -11.83 6.08
N TYR A 148 -17.55 -10.94 6.06
CA TYR A 148 -16.61 -10.71 7.16
C TYR A 148 -16.84 -9.36 7.84
N GLY A 149 -16.26 -9.22 9.04
CA GLY A 149 -16.08 -7.90 9.64
C GLY A 149 -15.29 -6.98 8.70
N HIS A 150 -15.52 -5.68 8.81
CA HIS A 150 -14.82 -4.69 8.00
C HIS A 150 -14.60 -3.37 8.76
N ALA A 151 -13.62 -2.59 8.31
CA ALA A 151 -13.47 -1.22 8.76
C ALA A 151 -14.38 -0.29 7.95
N LYS A 152 -14.98 0.69 8.63
CA LYS A 152 -15.68 1.82 8.05
C LYS A 152 -14.85 3.07 8.32
N PHE A 153 -14.23 3.60 7.27
CA PHE A 153 -13.54 4.89 7.29
C PHE A 153 -14.52 5.97 6.85
N HIS A 154 -14.91 6.86 7.77
CA HIS A 154 -15.97 7.84 7.51
C HIS A 154 -15.76 9.16 8.25
N GLY A 155 -16.51 10.18 7.86
CA GLY A 155 -16.47 11.49 8.51
C GLY A 155 -16.98 12.60 7.61
N SER A 156 -16.46 13.81 7.82
CA SER A 156 -16.78 14.99 7.00
C SER A 156 -15.55 15.84 6.78
N ILE A 157 -15.25 16.12 5.51
CA ILE A 157 -14.15 17.00 5.08
C ILE A 157 -14.54 18.46 5.30
N SER A 158 -13.63 19.25 5.87
CA SER A 158 -13.69 20.71 5.90
C SER A 158 -12.43 21.30 5.30
N ILE A 159 -12.58 22.33 4.46
CA ILE A 159 -11.48 23.09 3.87
C ILE A 159 -11.25 24.44 4.56
N GLU A 160 -11.90 24.65 5.70
CA GLU A 160 -11.71 25.85 6.52
C GLU A 160 -10.26 25.91 7.02
N LEU A 161 -9.68 27.10 6.97
CA LEU A 161 -8.32 27.36 7.42
C LEU A 161 -8.34 27.85 8.88
N PRO A 162 -7.43 27.40 9.74
CA PRO A 162 -7.34 27.87 11.11
C PRO A 162 -6.97 29.36 11.18
N ALA A 163 -7.87 30.18 11.73
CA ALA A 163 -7.68 31.63 11.85
C ALA A 163 -6.42 32.01 12.65
N ASN A 164 -6.00 31.16 13.59
CA ASN A 164 -4.84 31.39 14.46
C ASN A 164 -3.50 30.91 13.85
N ARG A 165 -3.49 30.36 12.63
CA ARG A 165 -2.29 29.80 11.99
C ARG A 165 -2.22 30.15 10.49
N PRO A 166 -1.83 31.39 10.14
CA PRO A 166 -1.86 31.89 8.76
C PRO A 166 -0.85 31.20 7.82
N HIS A 167 0.15 30.49 8.35
CA HIS A 167 1.09 29.71 7.55
C HIS A 167 0.45 28.44 6.94
N ILE A 168 -0.73 28.04 7.41
CA ILE A 168 -1.46 26.88 6.89
C ILE A 168 -2.30 27.33 5.69
N GLN A 169 -1.86 26.96 4.50
CA GLN A 169 -2.53 27.34 3.25
C GLN A 169 -3.50 26.27 2.74
N ARG A 170 -3.41 25.03 3.26
CA ARG A 170 -4.18 23.88 2.76
C ARG A 170 -4.64 22.98 3.89
N THR A 171 -5.95 22.76 3.95
CA THR A 171 -6.66 21.77 4.77
C THR A 171 -7.62 20.96 3.88
N GLY A 172 -8.37 20.04 4.47
CA GLY A 172 -9.34 19.18 3.80
C GLY A 172 -8.80 17.79 3.52
N TYR A 173 -8.19 17.14 4.51
CA TYR A 173 -7.77 15.74 4.38
C TYR A 173 -8.15 14.88 5.58
N ALA A 174 -8.43 13.61 5.28
CA ALA A 174 -8.57 12.53 6.24
C ALA A 174 -7.84 11.31 5.70
N ALA A 175 -7.15 10.56 6.55
CA ALA A 175 -6.46 9.36 6.13
C ALA A 175 -6.29 8.38 7.29
N TRP A 176 -5.98 7.14 6.98
CA TRP A 176 -5.46 6.19 7.94
C TRP A 176 -4.37 5.35 7.28
N ARG A 177 -3.49 4.77 8.09
CA ARG A 177 -2.51 3.76 7.65
C ARG A 177 -2.33 2.70 8.70
N THR A 178 -1.86 1.53 8.31
CA THR A 178 -1.37 0.54 9.25
C THR A 178 -0.17 1.10 10.04
N LYS A 179 0.01 0.63 11.27
CA LYS A 179 1.21 0.89 12.07
C LYS A 179 2.39 0.14 11.46
N ASP A 180 3.59 0.66 11.70
CA ASP A 180 4.81 -0.03 11.34
C ASP A 180 4.84 -1.40 12.04
N ARG A 181 5.24 -2.44 11.32
CA ARG A 181 5.32 -3.80 11.91
C ARG A 181 6.29 -3.80 13.09
N PRO A 182 5.99 -4.54 14.17
CA PRO A 182 6.84 -4.60 15.34
C PRO A 182 8.23 -5.13 14.97
N PHE A 183 9.22 -4.70 15.75
CA PHE A 183 10.59 -5.21 15.62
C PHE A 183 10.63 -6.70 15.94
N THR A 184 11.43 -7.43 15.19
CA THR A 184 11.79 -8.82 15.47
C THR A 184 13.19 -8.86 16.05
N ILE A 185 13.62 -10.03 16.53
CA ILE A 185 15.02 -10.26 16.92
C ILE A 185 16.02 -10.04 15.77
N PHE A 186 15.54 -10.01 14.52
CA PHE A 186 16.31 -9.72 13.31
C PHE A 186 16.19 -8.26 12.84
N GLY A 187 15.62 -7.38 13.67
CA GLY A 187 15.44 -5.95 13.38
C GLY A 187 14.04 -5.61 12.86
N LYS A 188 13.95 -4.50 12.11
CA LYS A 188 12.68 -3.99 11.55
C LYS A 188 12.01 -5.02 10.66
N SER A 189 10.71 -5.24 10.87
CA SER A 189 9.92 -6.12 10.01
C SER A 189 9.30 -5.34 8.86
N PHE A 190 9.34 -5.92 7.66
CA PHE A 190 8.74 -5.35 6.45
C PHE A 190 7.91 -6.41 5.73
N TRP A 191 6.96 -5.98 4.89
CA TRP A 191 6.35 -6.88 3.92
C TRP A 191 7.23 -6.96 2.67
N ASN A 192 7.50 -8.19 2.24
CA ASN A 192 8.11 -8.47 0.95
C ASN A 192 7.01 -8.83 -0.06
N ILE A 193 6.63 -7.85 -0.89
CA ILE A 193 5.62 -8.00 -1.94
C ILE A 193 6.24 -8.22 -3.33
N ASP A 194 7.57 -8.32 -3.42
CA ASP A 194 8.29 -8.52 -4.69
C ASP A 194 7.76 -9.70 -5.54
N PRO A 195 7.39 -10.85 -4.95
CA PRO A 195 6.83 -11.98 -5.71
C PRO A 195 5.42 -11.75 -6.29
N TYR A 196 4.78 -10.60 -6.01
CA TYR A 196 3.38 -10.32 -6.33
C TYR A 196 3.25 -9.15 -7.32
N ALA A 197 2.41 -9.32 -8.34
CA ALA A 197 2.20 -8.32 -9.39
C ALA A 197 1.23 -7.19 -8.99
N TYR A 198 0.27 -7.49 -8.09
CA TYR A 198 -0.83 -6.58 -7.75
C TYR A 198 -0.98 -6.37 -6.25
N LEU A 199 -1.40 -5.17 -5.89
CA LEU A 199 -2.14 -4.91 -4.66
C LEU A 199 -3.63 -5.14 -4.93
N ALA A 200 -4.29 -5.84 -4.02
CA ALA A 200 -5.71 -6.09 -4.06
C ALA A 200 -6.39 -5.52 -2.81
N LEU A 201 -7.52 -4.84 -3.00
CA LEU A 201 -8.34 -4.30 -1.92
C LEU A 201 -9.79 -4.72 -2.13
N ARG A 202 -10.44 -5.19 -1.07
CA ARG A 202 -11.89 -5.45 -1.04
C ARG A 202 -12.58 -4.30 -0.33
N ILE A 203 -13.35 -3.52 -1.09
CA ILE A 203 -13.87 -2.23 -0.66
C ILE A 203 -15.35 -2.06 -1.02
N LYS A 204 -16.03 -1.13 -0.34
CA LYS A 204 -17.30 -0.53 -0.77
C LYS A 204 -17.17 0.98 -0.60
N SER A 205 -17.22 1.71 -1.71
CA SER A 205 -16.94 3.16 -1.77
C SER A 205 -18.21 3.98 -1.95
N ASP A 206 -18.26 5.17 -1.36
CA ASP A 206 -19.28 6.20 -1.62
C ASP A 206 -19.10 6.92 -2.99
N GLY A 207 -18.04 6.59 -3.74
CA GLY A 207 -17.72 7.22 -5.02
C GLY A 207 -16.77 8.42 -4.94
N ARG A 208 -16.30 8.79 -3.74
CA ARG A 208 -15.27 9.82 -3.60
C ARG A 208 -13.90 9.38 -4.11
N LYS A 209 -13.01 10.36 -4.29
CA LYS A 209 -11.67 10.16 -4.86
C LYS A 209 -10.66 9.79 -3.77
N TYR A 210 -10.72 8.56 -3.29
CA TYR A 210 -9.73 8.03 -2.35
C TYR A 210 -8.39 7.71 -3.04
N PHE A 211 -7.33 7.69 -2.25
CA PHE A 211 -5.98 7.32 -2.66
C PHE A 211 -5.46 6.22 -1.75
N VAL A 212 -4.86 5.19 -2.33
CA VAL A 212 -4.09 4.18 -1.62
C VAL A 212 -2.67 4.67 -1.47
N ASN A 213 -2.15 4.63 -0.25
CA ASN A 213 -0.83 5.10 0.12
C ASN A 213 0.03 3.93 0.60
N ILE A 214 1.23 3.79 0.04
CA ILE A 214 2.22 2.78 0.42
C ILE A 214 3.48 3.49 0.88
N GLN A 215 3.91 3.22 2.11
CA GLN A 215 5.21 3.66 2.60
C GLN A 215 6.19 2.51 2.51
N THR A 216 7.34 2.74 1.90
CA THR A 216 8.46 1.80 1.88
C THR A 216 9.62 2.38 2.67
N GLU A 217 10.63 1.55 2.96
CA GLU A 217 11.92 2.12 3.33
C GLU A 217 12.44 3.00 2.18
N SER A 218 12.76 4.26 2.49
CA SER A 218 13.30 5.25 1.57
C SER A 218 14.35 6.08 2.31
N ILE A 219 15.26 6.68 1.55
CA ILE A 219 16.22 7.66 2.07
C ILE A 219 15.48 8.86 2.67
N VAL A 220 14.39 9.26 2.01
CA VAL A 220 13.52 10.34 2.48
C VAL A 220 12.30 9.71 3.18
N PRO A 221 12.20 9.78 4.52
CA PRO A 221 11.14 9.07 5.26
C PRO A 221 9.72 9.54 4.92
N THR A 222 9.59 10.75 4.39
CA THR A 222 8.33 11.36 3.96
C THR A 222 7.89 10.94 2.55
N ASP A 223 8.67 10.10 1.86
CA ASP A 223 8.28 9.52 0.58
C ASP A 223 7.09 8.55 0.76
N ILE A 224 6.08 8.77 -0.05
CA ILE A 224 4.87 7.95 -0.10
C ILE A 224 4.57 7.63 -1.55
N HIS A 225 4.32 6.37 -1.84
CA HIS A 225 3.84 5.92 -3.14
C HIS A 225 2.31 5.96 -3.12
N GLN A 226 1.70 6.72 -4.03
CA GLN A 226 0.27 6.96 -4.06
C GLN A 226 -0.35 6.46 -5.35
N HIS A 227 -1.55 5.90 -5.26
CA HIS A 227 -2.36 5.56 -6.41
C HIS A 227 -3.83 5.90 -6.13
N ARG A 228 -4.54 6.44 -7.13
CA ARG A 228 -5.97 6.73 -6.98
C ARG A 228 -6.76 5.42 -6.89
N LEU A 229 -7.64 5.30 -5.91
CA LEU A 229 -8.53 4.16 -5.77
C LEU A 229 -9.72 4.33 -6.71
N TYR A 230 -9.79 3.53 -7.76
CA TYR A 230 -10.90 3.52 -8.71
C TYR A 230 -11.93 2.46 -8.29
N ALA A 231 -13.06 2.91 -7.76
CA ALA A 231 -14.24 2.07 -7.56
C ALA A 231 -15.11 2.14 -8.81
N ARG A 232 -15.44 0.99 -9.40
CA ARG A 232 -16.33 0.89 -10.56
C ARG A 232 -17.80 0.86 -10.17
N ARG A 233 -18.10 0.34 -8.97
CA ARG A 233 -19.47 0.19 -8.47
C ARG A 233 -19.62 0.84 -7.09
N PRO A 234 -19.70 2.19 -7.01
CA PRO A 234 -20.00 2.87 -5.76
C PRO A 234 -21.26 2.33 -5.10
N GLY A 235 -21.23 2.17 -3.78
CA GLY A 235 -22.31 1.57 -2.99
C GLY A 235 -22.28 0.04 -2.93
N GLU A 236 -21.52 -0.63 -3.81
CA GLU A 236 -21.36 -2.08 -3.80
C GLU A 236 -19.96 -2.51 -3.38
N TRP A 237 -19.88 -3.71 -2.83
CA TRP A 237 -18.61 -4.36 -2.55
C TRP A 237 -17.97 -4.85 -3.85
N GLU A 238 -16.71 -4.48 -4.05
CA GLU A 238 -15.90 -4.91 -5.18
C GLU A 238 -14.44 -5.15 -4.77
N THR A 239 -13.73 -5.92 -5.59
CA THR A 239 -12.28 -6.07 -5.45
C THR A 239 -11.58 -5.24 -6.51
N VAL A 240 -10.70 -4.34 -6.05
CA VAL A 240 -9.85 -3.51 -6.92
C VAL A 240 -8.45 -4.11 -6.96
N LEU A 241 -7.90 -4.28 -8.16
CA LEU A 241 -6.50 -4.65 -8.38
C LEU A 241 -5.72 -3.44 -8.91
N ILE A 242 -4.57 -3.17 -8.31
CA ILE A 242 -3.68 -2.07 -8.69
C ILE A 242 -2.29 -2.66 -8.92
N LYS A 243 -1.63 -2.35 -10.04
CA LYS A 243 -0.24 -2.81 -10.22
C LYS A 243 0.69 -1.96 -9.38
N TRP A 244 1.70 -2.58 -8.79
CA TRP A 244 2.66 -1.87 -7.95
C TRP A 244 3.46 -0.78 -8.69
N ASN A 245 3.66 -0.93 -10.01
CA ASN A 245 4.35 0.07 -10.85
C ASN A 245 3.44 1.23 -11.31
N GLU A 246 2.15 1.22 -11.00
CA GLU A 246 1.23 2.32 -11.28
C GLU A 246 1.26 3.37 -10.15
N PHE A 247 1.83 3.03 -8.99
CA PHE A 247 1.98 3.98 -7.88
C PHE A 247 3.02 5.05 -8.21
N VAL A 248 2.66 6.30 -7.96
CA VAL A 248 3.52 7.47 -8.14
C VAL A 248 4.15 7.85 -6.82
N ARG A 249 5.47 8.05 -6.80
CA ARG A 249 6.17 8.53 -5.62
C ARG A 249 5.93 10.03 -5.43
N THR A 250 5.53 10.38 -4.21
CA THR A 250 5.23 11.74 -3.79
C THR A 250 5.91 12.04 -2.46
N ASN A 251 6.14 13.32 -2.20
CA ASN A 251 6.66 13.83 -0.95
C ASN A 251 5.86 15.08 -0.58
N HIS A 252 5.22 15.07 0.59
CA HIS A 252 4.26 16.11 0.99
C HIS A 252 3.19 16.43 -0.08
N GLY A 253 2.79 15.43 -0.89
CA GLY A 253 1.81 15.57 -1.96
C GLY A 253 2.36 16.16 -3.27
N ILE A 254 3.67 16.39 -3.37
CA ILE A 254 4.35 16.81 -4.59
C ILE A 254 5.01 15.59 -5.24
N VAL A 255 4.85 15.42 -6.55
CA VAL A 255 5.51 14.35 -7.30
C VAL A 255 7.02 14.58 -7.27
N VAL A 256 7.78 13.56 -6.84
CA VAL A 256 9.24 13.66 -6.72
C VAL A 256 9.92 13.04 -7.92
N GLU A 257 10.77 13.81 -8.60
CA GLU A 257 11.69 13.27 -9.59
C GLU A 257 13.09 13.06 -8.97
N PRO A 258 13.82 12.01 -9.35
CA PRO A 258 13.44 10.94 -10.29
C PRO A 258 12.38 10.00 -9.68
N GLN A 259 11.48 9.44 -10.48
CA GLN A 259 10.59 8.37 -10.02
C GLN A 259 11.40 7.08 -9.89
N SER A 260 11.98 6.83 -8.72
CA SER A 260 12.57 5.53 -8.41
C SER A 260 11.45 4.51 -8.22
N GLU A 261 11.66 3.28 -8.67
CA GLU A 261 10.71 2.20 -8.42
C GLU A 261 10.50 1.98 -6.91
N MET A 262 9.27 1.64 -6.54
CA MET A 262 8.91 1.29 -5.18
C MET A 262 9.76 0.11 -4.67
N LEU A 263 10.36 0.25 -3.49
CA LEU A 263 11.16 -0.82 -2.88
C LEU A 263 10.25 -1.94 -2.31
N ARG A 264 9.81 -2.84 -3.20
CA ARG A 264 8.83 -3.91 -2.95
C ARG A 264 9.20 -4.88 -1.84
N GLN A 265 10.49 -5.03 -1.52
CA GLN A 265 10.93 -5.92 -0.45
C GLN A 265 10.80 -5.31 0.95
N LYS A 266 10.63 -3.99 1.04
CA LYS A 266 10.67 -3.23 2.30
C LYS A 266 9.46 -2.33 2.47
N VAL A 267 8.26 -2.87 2.28
CA VAL A 267 7.03 -2.12 2.54
C VAL A 267 6.80 -2.03 4.05
N LYS A 268 6.57 -0.81 4.52
CA LYS A 268 6.38 -0.44 5.93
C LYS A 268 4.91 -0.38 6.31
N THR A 269 4.11 0.38 5.54
CA THR A 269 2.69 0.63 5.83
C THR A 269 1.86 0.70 4.56
N VAL A 270 0.59 0.33 4.68
CA VAL A 270 -0.45 0.59 3.68
C VAL A 270 -1.55 1.42 4.32
N GLY A 271 -2.13 2.35 3.58
CA GLY A 271 -3.18 3.22 4.08
C GLY A 271 -4.07 3.75 2.97
N ILE A 272 -5.15 4.42 3.38
CA ILE A 272 -6.07 5.08 2.46
C ILE A 272 -6.27 6.51 2.94
N GLY A 273 -6.23 7.45 2.00
CA GLY A 273 -6.47 8.86 2.25
C GLY A 273 -7.52 9.44 1.32
N LEU A 274 -8.25 10.43 1.82
CA LEU A 274 -9.11 11.33 1.06
C LEU A 274 -8.46 12.72 1.07
N ILE A 275 -8.06 13.18 -0.11
CA ILE A 275 -7.38 14.47 -0.33
C ILE A 275 -8.08 15.27 -1.45
N ASP A 276 -9.36 14.98 -1.70
CA ASP A 276 -10.13 15.61 -2.79
C ASP A 276 -10.47 17.07 -2.51
N ARG A 277 -10.37 17.50 -1.24
CA ARG A 277 -10.73 18.85 -0.76
C ARG A 277 -12.16 19.24 -1.13
N ILE A 278 -13.05 18.26 -1.22
CA ILE A 278 -14.48 18.50 -1.45
C ILE A 278 -15.16 18.44 -0.08
N PRO A 279 -15.72 19.55 0.43
CA PRO A 279 -16.39 19.56 1.73
C PRO A 279 -17.54 18.54 1.81
N GLY A 280 -17.82 18.08 3.02
CA GLY A 280 -18.97 17.23 3.30
C GLY A 280 -18.63 15.77 3.58
N PRO A 281 -19.66 14.91 3.69
CA PRO A 281 -19.52 13.58 4.25
C PRO A 281 -18.77 12.65 3.30
N PHE A 282 -18.03 11.71 3.89
CA PHE A 282 -17.36 10.63 3.16
C PHE A 282 -17.52 9.29 3.89
N GLU A 283 -17.56 8.21 3.13
CA GLU A 283 -17.58 6.83 3.61
C GLU A 283 -16.84 5.87 2.66
N LEU A 284 -15.95 5.07 3.23
CA LEU A 284 -15.30 3.95 2.56
C LEU A 284 -15.23 2.76 3.51
N CYS A 285 -15.84 1.64 3.12
CA CYS A 285 -15.67 0.38 3.83
C CYS A 285 -14.52 -0.43 3.22
N VAL A 286 -13.71 -1.05 4.08
CA VAL A 286 -12.56 -1.88 3.69
C VAL A 286 -12.61 -3.18 4.47
N GLU A 287 -12.69 -4.31 3.77
CA GLU A 287 -12.65 -5.64 4.38
C GLU A 287 -11.21 -6.10 4.59
N ARG A 288 -10.40 -6.05 3.53
CA ARG A 288 -9.01 -6.55 3.56
C ARG A 288 -8.16 -5.98 2.44
N ILE A 289 -6.85 -6.06 2.64
CA ILE A 289 -5.79 -5.60 1.72
C ILE A 289 -4.74 -6.71 1.61
N TRP A 290 -4.40 -7.13 0.39
CA TRP A 290 -3.45 -8.22 0.16
C TRP A 290 -2.67 -8.06 -1.14
N ALA A 291 -1.50 -8.69 -1.23
CA ALA A 291 -0.74 -8.81 -2.47
C ALA A 291 -1.14 -10.10 -3.21
N SER A 292 -1.28 -10.04 -4.54
CA SER A 292 -1.71 -11.17 -5.36
C SER A 292 -1.07 -11.15 -6.76
N ASN A 293 -1.11 -12.30 -7.43
CA ASN A 293 -0.75 -12.47 -8.84
C ASN A 293 -1.98 -12.61 -9.76
N GLY A 294 -3.17 -12.31 -9.26
CA GLY A 294 -4.43 -12.30 -9.98
C GLY A 294 -5.64 -12.39 -9.04
N LEU A 295 -6.85 -12.38 -9.61
CA LEU A 295 -8.08 -12.71 -8.88
C LEU A 295 -8.23 -14.23 -8.80
N GLY A 296 -8.62 -14.74 -7.62
CA GLY A 296 -9.09 -16.13 -7.49
C GLY A 296 -10.36 -16.35 -8.31
N GLN A 297 -10.74 -17.61 -8.56
CA GLN A 297 -11.89 -17.93 -9.41
C GLN A 297 -13.19 -17.25 -8.93
N GLU A 298 -13.40 -17.13 -7.62
CA GLU A 298 -14.58 -16.46 -7.05
C GLU A 298 -14.61 -14.96 -7.34
N LEU A 299 -13.49 -14.28 -7.13
CA LEU A 299 -13.37 -12.84 -7.40
C LEU A 299 -13.46 -12.52 -8.91
N ARG A 300 -13.01 -13.43 -9.77
CA ARG A 300 -13.21 -13.33 -11.22
C ARG A 300 -14.69 -13.39 -11.58
N LYS A 301 -15.45 -14.34 -11.02
CA LYS A 301 -16.90 -14.41 -11.23
C LYS A 301 -17.63 -13.14 -10.76
N GLU A 302 -17.15 -12.52 -9.69
CA GLU A 302 -17.69 -11.22 -9.25
C GLU A 302 -17.40 -10.09 -10.24
N ASP A 303 -16.22 -10.10 -10.86
CA ASP A 303 -15.73 -9.14 -11.85
C ASP A 303 -16.41 -9.30 -13.22
N ASP A 304 -16.60 -10.56 -13.64
CA ASP A 304 -17.23 -10.98 -14.90
C ASP A 304 -18.74 -10.67 -14.92
N ARG A 305 -19.33 -10.23 -13.80
CA ARG A 305 -20.63 -9.54 -13.79
C ARG A 305 -20.45 -8.13 -14.39
N ILE A 306 -20.08 -8.10 -15.67
CA ILE A 306 -19.92 -6.90 -16.46
C ILE A 306 -21.29 -6.21 -16.58
N GLU A 307 -21.27 -4.93 -16.18
CA GLU A 307 -22.06 -3.81 -16.68
C GLU A 307 -23.03 -4.21 -17.81
N GLU A 308 -24.34 -4.20 -17.53
CA GLU A 308 -25.29 -3.96 -18.61
C GLU A 308 -24.91 -2.60 -19.22
N GLY A 309 -24.18 -2.62 -20.33
CA GLY A 309 -23.75 -1.41 -21.00
C GLY A 309 -24.98 -0.53 -21.22
N GLN A 310 -24.92 0.72 -20.78
CA GLN A 310 -26.00 1.71 -21.02
C GLN A 310 -26.19 2.02 -22.52
N LEU A 311 -25.34 1.46 -23.38
CA LEU A 311 -25.45 1.55 -24.82
C LEU A 311 -26.54 0.60 -25.32
N LYS A 312 -27.68 1.22 -25.65
CA LYS A 312 -28.73 0.61 -26.45
C LYS A 312 -28.39 0.76 -27.93
N SER A 313 -28.66 -0.28 -28.72
CA SER A 313 -28.75 -0.19 -30.17
C SER A 313 -29.72 0.92 -30.57
N LYS A 314 -29.65 1.41 -31.82
CA LYS A 314 -30.63 2.37 -32.38
C LYS A 314 -32.10 1.91 -32.28
N HIS A 315 -32.32 0.61 -32.02
CA HIS A 315 -33.63 0.00 -31.80
C HIS A 315 -33.96 -0.28 -30.31
N GLY A 316 -33.17 0.24 -29.36
CA GLY A 316 -33.46 0.11 -27.93
C GLY A 316 -32.96 -1.17 -27.26
N GLU A 317 -32.38 -2.11 -28.01
CA GLU A 317 -31.84 -3.38 -27.49
C GLU A 317 -30.50 -3.19 -26.77
N LYS A 318 -30.33 -3.83 -25.61
CA LYS A 318 -29.11 -3.76 -24.81
C LYS A 318 -27.99 -4.58 -25.49
N ILE A 319 -26.81 -3.97 -25.67
CA ILE A 319 -25.67 -4.66 -26.29
C ILE A 319 -24.86 -5.38 -25.21
N ARG A 320 -24.69 -6.70 -25.35
CA ARG A 320 -23.85 -7.53 -24.48
C ARG A 320 -22.53 -7.85 -25.19
N TRP A 321 -21.40 -7.45 -24.61
CA TRP A 321 -20.09 -7.51 -25.27
C TRP A 321 -19.41 -8.89 -25.32
N ASN A 322 -20.11 -9.99 -25.02
CA ASN A 322 -19.50 -11.32 -24.86
C ASN A 322 -20.22 -12.48 -25.57
N GLU A 323 -20.98 -12.25 -26.64
CA GLU A 323 -21.49 -13.38 -27.45
C GLU A 323 -20.53 -13.72 -28.60
N GLU A 324 -20.01 -14.96 -28.56
CA GLU A 324 -19.34 -15.57 -29.72
C GLU A 324 -20.29 -15.56 -30.92
N LYS A 325 -19.78 -15.13 -32.09
CA LYS A 325 -20.57 -15.07 -33.32
C LYS A 325 -21.15 -16.46 -33.63
N PRO A 326 -22.47 -16.59 -33.85
CA PRO A 326 -23.04 -17.86 -34.27
C PRO A 326 -22.46 -18.26 -35.63
N THR A 327 -21.85 -19.44 -35.67
CA THR A 327 -21.40 -20.09 -36.91
C THR A 327 -22.62 -20.39 -37.78
N LYS A 328 -22.66 -19.85 -39.00
CA LYS A 328 -23.69 -20.18 -39.98
C LYS A 328 -23.65 -21.69 -40.29
N PRO A 329 -24.80 -22.38 -40.35
CA PRO A 329 -24.82 -23.75 -40.83
C PRO A 329 -24.43 -23.80 -42.32
N PRO A 330 -23.74 -24.86 -42.77
CA PRO A 330 -23.33 -25.00 -44.16
C PRO A 330 -24.56 -25.14 -45.08
N SER A 331 -24.44 -24.50 -46.24
CA SER A 331 -25.43 -24.42 -47.32
C SER A 331 -25.70 -25.73 -48.02
#